data_AF-B2D2F7-F1
#
_entry.id   AF-B2D2F7-F1
#
_cell.length_a   1.000
_cell.length_b   1.000
_cell.length_c   1.000
_cell.angle_alpha   90.00
_cell.angle_beta   90.00
_cell.angle_gamma   90.00
#
_symmetry.space_group_name_H-M   'P 1'
#
loop_
_entity.id
_entity.type
_entity.pdbx_description
1 polymer ?
#
loop_
_entity_poly.entity_id
_entity_poly.type
_entity_poly.pdbx_seq_one_letter_code
_entity_poly.pdbx_strand_id
1 'polypeptide(L)'
;DLGTATATDICCRDHDLQEGKLPVLGKLDSIRNKLPYAISSCDDEKKFYQCLMNDNSTASKEFGQFYYDVLKTRCYAKTFPLKCIAKKRSFFRRKCVVYQPQTDLPRQYQLFKPKNFYWEYVTKWNIPAMKKRPSTDVDPPNSWKLIDMYDKDKPTDDLAVLKGEAQLSHYVDNEERSHMP
;
A
#
# COMPACT_ATOMS: atom_id res chain seq x y z
N ASP A 1 -15.73 -11.86 -16.98
CA ASP A 1 -15.61 -13.30 -16.69
C ASP A 1 -14.87 -13.47 -15.36
N LEU A 2 -14.94 -14.64 -14.72
CA LEU A 2 -14.20 -14.99 -13.51
C LEU A 2 -13.42 -16.30 -13.69
N GLY A 3 -12.24 -16.38 -13.10
CA GLY A 3 -11.40 -17.57 -13.08
C GLY A 3 -11.91 -18.67 -12.13
N THR A 4 -11.20 -19.81 -12.16
CA THR A 4 -11.51 -21.01 -11.36
C THR A 4 -11.37 -20.78 -9.86
N ALA A 5 -10.46 -19.90 -9.44
CA ALA A 5 -10.37 -19.41 -8.07
C ALA A 5 -11.32 -18.21 -7.87
N THR A 6 -12.63 -18.45 -8.05
CA THR A 6 -13.64 -17.39 -8.21
C THR A 6 -13.64 -16.36 -7.08
N ALA A 7 -13.51 -16.78 -5.81
CA ALA A 7 -13.48 -15.86 -4.66
C ALA A 7 -12.23 -14.96 -4.68
N THR A 8 -11.06 -15.54 -4.92
CA THR A 8 -9.81 -14.78 -5.07
C THR A 8 -9.88 -13.84 -6.27
N ASP A 9 -10.45 -14.29 -7.39
CA ASP A 9 -10.53 -13.52 -8.63
C ASP A 9 -11.52 -12.34 -8.53
N ILE A 10 -12.59 -12.47 -7.73
CA ILE A 10 -13.44 -11.34 -7.36
C ILE A 10 -12.61 -10.25 -6.66
N CYS A 11 -11.77 -10.63 -5.70
CA CYS A 11 -10.89 -9.68 -5.01
C CYS A 11 -9.94 -8.97 -5.98
N CYS A 12 -9.32 -9.72 -6.91
CA CYS A 12 -8.41 -9.18 -7.91
C CYS A 12 -9.12 -8.23 -8.87
N ARG A 13 -10.29 -8.63 -9.40
CA ARG A 13 -11.09 -7.80 -10.29
C ARG A 13 -11.52 -6.50 -9.62
N ASP A 14 -11.99 -6.58 -8.38
CA ASP A 14 -12.42 -5.40 -7.64
C ASP A 14 -11.23 -4.46 -7.36
N HIS A 15 -10.03 -5.00 -7.10
CA HIS A 15 -8.79 -4.21 -7.00
C HIS A 15 -8.36 -3.60 -8.34
N ASP A 16 -8.53 -4.33 -9.43
CA ASP A 16 -8.16 -3.86 -10.76
C ASP A 16 -9.01 -2.68 -11.22
N LEU A 17 -10.30 -2.70 -10.90
CA LEU A 17 -11.27 -1.65 -11.24
C LEU A 17 -11.16 -0.39 -10.36
N GLN A 18 -10.36 -0.42 -9.28
CA GLN A 18 -10.14 0.77 -8.47
C GLN A 18 -9.44 1.87 -9.28
N GLU A 19 -10.03 3.06 -9.27
CA GLU A 19 -9.46 4.26 -9.88
C GLU A 19 -8.38 4.89 -9.00
N GLY A 20 -7.67 5.90 -9.52
CA GLY A 20 -6.71 6.69 -8.75
C GLY A 20 -5.37 5.97 -8.50
N LYS A 21 -5.04 4.91 -9.23
CA LYS A 21 -3.72 4.28 -9.12
C LYS A 21 -2.62 5.25 -9.56
N LEU A 22 -1.53 5.33 -8.79
CA LEU A 22 -0.34 6.08 -9.16
C LEU A 22 0.50 5.22 -10.12
N PRO A 23 0.63 5.59 -11.41
CA PRO A 23 1.31 4.76 -12.41
C PRO A 23 2.80 4.60 -12.13
N VAL A 24 3.43 3.68 -12.86
CA VAL A 24 4.89 3.48 -12.85
C VAL A 24 5.59 4.81 -13.16
N LEU A 25 6.60 5.18 -12.37
CA LEU A 25 7.32 6.47 -12.43
C LEU A 25 6.46 7.72 -12.17
N GLY A 26 5.15 7.56 -11.95
CA GLY A 26 4.21 8.62 -11.62
C GLY A 26 4.59 9.37 -10.34
N LYS A 27 4.24 10.65 -10.29
CA LYS A 27 4.51 11.55 -9.17
C LYS A 27 3.18 12.05 -8.59
N LEU A 28 3.11 12.07 -7.26
CA LEU A 28 2.01 12.67 -6.50
C LEU A 28 2.65 13.48 -5.37
N ASP A 29 2.52 14.81 -5.42
CA ASP A 29 3.15 15.71 -4.45
C ASP A 29 4.67 15.40 -4.28
N SER A 30 5.09 14.98 -3.10
CA SER A 30 6.48 14.67 -2.74
C SER A 30 6.88 13.21 -3.00
N ILE A 31 5.94 12.33 -3.39
CA ILE A 31 6.21 10.92 -3.65
C ILE A 31 6.33 10.63 -5.15
N ARG A 32 7.18 9.65 -5.47
CA ARG A 32 7.30 9.07 -6.81
C ARG A 32 7.21 7.56 -6.72
N ASN A 33 6.37 6.95 -7.54
CA ASN A 33 6.29 5.50 -7.65
C ASN A 33 7.53 4.96 -8.39
N LYS A 34 8.43 4.30 -7.66
CA LYS A 34 9.64 3.67 -8.22
C LYS A 34 9.48 2.16 -8.44
N LEU A 35 8.28 1.63 -8.22
CA LEU A 35 7.98 0.21 -8.42
C LEU A 35 7.63 -0.03 -9.89
N PRO A 36 7.88 -1.24 -10.43
CA PRO A 36 7.60 -1.59 -11.82
C PRO A 36 6.11 -1.89 -12.07
N TYR A 37 5.22 -1.42 -11.19
CA TYR A 37 3.77 -1.58 -11.28
C TYR A 37 3.09 -0.35 -10.65
N ALA A 38 1.84 -0.11 -11.04
CA ALA A 38 1.03 0.96 -10.45
C ALA A 38 0.73 0.65 -8.97
N ILE A 39 0.63 1.68 -8.14
CA ILE A 39 0.28 1.53 -6.72
C ILE A 39 -1.03 2.23 -6.39
N SER A 40 -1.85 1.59 -5.57
CA SER A 40 -3.16 2.12 -5.15
C SER A 40 -3.07 2.95 -3.87
N SER A 41 -4.18 3.60 -3.52
CA SER A 41 -4.36 4.22 -2.21
C SER A 41 -4.28 3.16 -1.10
N CYS A 42 -3.86 3.56 0.11
CA CYS A 42 -3.80 2.61 1.22
C CYS A 42 -5.18 2.12 1.68
N ASP A 43 -6.25 2.86 1.41
CA ASP A 43 -7.61 2.44 1.75
C ASP A 43 -8.08 1.34 0.79
N ASP A 44 -7.79 1.49 -0.49
CA ASP A 44 -8.09 0.50 -1.52
C ASP A 44 -7.24 -0.77 -1.36
N GLU A 45 -5.97 -0.60 -1.01
CA GLU A 45 -5.08 -1.72 -0.73
C GLU A 45 -5.49 -2.48 0.54
N LYS A 46 -6.02 -1.79 1.57
CA LYS A 46 -6.62 -2.44 2.75
C LYS A 46 -7.86 -3.25 2.39
N LYS A 47 -8.74 -2.74 1.51
CA LYS A 47 -9.92 -3.48 1.02
C LYS A 47 -9.49 -4.76 0.31
N PHE A 48 -8.51 -4.66 -0.58
CA PHE A 48 -7.99 -5.83 -1.30
C PHE A 48 -7.39 -6.87 -0.35
N TYR A 49 -6.54 -6.42 0.59
CA TYR A 49 -5.95 -7.27 1.62
C TYR A 49 -7.02 -8.01 2.41
N GLN A 50 -8.06 -7.31 2.86
CA GLN A 50 -9.15 -7.91 3.64
C GLN A 50 -10.00 -8.88 2.81
N CYS A 51 -10.24 -8.57 1.54
CA CYS A 51 -10.95 -9.48 0.63
C CYS A 51 -10.22 -10.82 0.53
N LEU A 52 -8.91 -10.79 0.22
CA LEU A 52 -8.07 -11.98 0.19
C LEU A 52 -8.04 -12.67 1.56
N MET A 53 -7.87 -11.92 2.64
CA MET A 53 -7.83 -12.46 3.99
C MET A 53 -9.15 -13.20 4.38
N ASN A 54 -10.28 -12.83 3.77
CA ASN A 54 -11.59 -13.45 3.99
C ASN A 54 -11.85 -14.68 3.11
N ASP A 55 -11.06 -14.91 2.06
CA ASP A 55 -11.09 -16.13 1.27
C ASP A 55 -10.15 -17.18 1.88
N ASN A 56 -10.70 -18.27 2.43
CA ASN A 56 -9.93 -19.37 3.03
C ASN A 56 -9.30 -20.33 2.00
N SER A 57 -9.25 -19.98 0.72
CA SER A 57 -8.66 -20.83 -0.31
C SER A 57 -7.13 -20.81 -0.30
N THR A 58 -6.51 -21.92 -0.73
CA THR A 58 -5.06 -21.96 -0.98
C THR A 58 -4.64 -20.91 -2.01
N ALA A 59 -5.49 -20.64 -3.02
CA ALA A 59 -5.24 -19.63 -4.04
C ALA A 59 -5.08 -18.22 -3.41
N SER A 60 -5.99 -17.82 -2.52
CA SER A 60 -5.90 -16.54 -1.81
C SER A 60 -4.64 -16.45 -0.94
N LYS A 61 -4.34 -17.51 -0.18
CA LYS A 61 -3.11 -17.58 0.64
C LYS A 61 -1.85 -17.35 -0.21
N GLU A 62 -1.70 -18.10 -1.30
CA GLU A 62 -0.51 -18.06 -2.15
C GLU A 62 -0.40 -16.72 -2.90
N PHE A 63 -1.51 -16.25 -3.47
CA PHE A 63 -1.55 -14.99 -4.17
C PHE A 63 -1.27 -13.81 -3.22
N GLY A 64 -1.93 -13.75 -2.06
CA GLY A 64 -1.72 -12.69 -1.07
C GLY A 64 -0.29 -12.69 -0.53
N GLN A 65 0.30 -13.85 -0.27
CA GLN A 65 1.71 -13.95 0.11
C GLN A 65 2.63 -13.42 -1.00
N PHE A 66 2.41 -13.82 -2.26
CA PHE A 66 3.19 -13.32 -3.38
C PHE A 66 3.08 -11.79 -3.50
N TYR A 67 1.86 -11.26 -3.47
CA TYR A 67 1.59 -9.85 -3.69
C TYR A 67 2.13 -8.96 -2.55
N TYR A 68 1.88 -9.31 -1.28
CA TYR A 68 2.26 -8.47 -0.15
C TYR A 68 3.66 -8.73 0.40
N ASP A 69 4.10 -9.99 0.42
CA ASP A 69 5.32 -10.38 1.11
C ASP A 69 6.52 -10.49 0.16
N VAL A 70 6.29 -10.98 -1.07
CA VAL A 70 7.33 -11.14 -2.09
C VAL A 70 7.54 -9.85 -2.88
N LEU A 71 6.49 -9.31 -3.52
CA LEU A 71 6.58 -8.06 -4.28
C LEU A 71 6.79 -6.84 -3.38
N LYS A 72 6.43 -6.95 -2.09
CA LYS A 72 6.54 -5.88 -1.08
C LYS A 72 5.85 -4.60 -1.55
N THR A 73 4.65 -4.77 -2.10
CA THR A 73 3.78 -3.69 -2.57
C THR A 73 3.69 -2.58 -1.54
N ARG A 74 3.63 -1.35 -2.05
CA ARG A 74 3.41 -0.15 -1.25
C ARG A 74 2.11 0.50 -1.71
N CYS A 75 1.48 1.20 -0.80
CA CYS A 75 0.36 2.07 -1.09
C CYS A 75 0.72 3.51 -0.72
N TYR A 76 -0.08 4.48 -1.18
CA TYR A 76 0.06 5.87 -0.78
C TYR A 76 -1.11 6.34 0.10
N ALA A 77 -0.84 7.23 1.05
CA ALA A 77 -1.85 7.90 1.86
C ALA A 77 -1.40 9.31 2.23
N LYS A 78 -2.35 10.25 2.33
CA LYS A 78 -2.11 11.61 2.82
C LYS A 78 -2.22 11.63 4.33
N THR A 79 -1.11 11.89 5.02
CA THR A 79 -1.05 11.87 6.49
C THR A 79 0.01 12.84 7.01
N PHE A 80 0.12 12.99 8.33
CA PHE A 80 1.13 13.86 8.94
C PHE A 80 2.55 13.42 8.58
N PRO A 81 3.48 14.35 8.30
CA PRO A 81 4.88 14.02 8.05
C PRO A 81 5.47 13.16 9.17
N LEU A 82 6.14 12.07 8.82
CA LEU A 82 6.73 11.15 9.79
C LEU A 82 8.19 11.48 10.08
N LYS A 83 8.49 11.88 11.32
CA LYS A 83 9.85 12.09 11.83
C LYS A 83 10.43 10.80 12.39
N CYS A 84 11.62 10.42 11.93
CA CYS A 84 12.33 9.29 12.51
C CYS A 84 12.91 9.63 13.89
N ILE A 85 12.43 8.97 14.95
CA ILE A 85 12.89 9.22 16.33
C ILE A 85 13.81 8.13 16.88
N ALA A 86 13.81 6.93 16.27
CA ALA A 86 14.74 5.86 16.64
C ALA A 86 15.33 5.18 15.42
N LYS A 87 16.64 4.93 15.44
CA LYS A 87 17.39 4.28 14.35
C LYS A 87 18.10 3.04 14.88
N LYS A 88 17.98 1.93 14.15
CA LYS A 88 18.78 0.73 14.39
C LYS A 88 19.96 0.70 13.41
N ARG A 89 21.16 0.41 13.93
CA ARG A 89 22.34 0.19 13.09
C ARG A 89 22.22 -1.19 12.44
N SER A 90 22.33 -1.24 11.11
CA SER A 90 22.47 -2.46 10.34
C SER A 90 23.78 -2.41 9.55
N PHE A 91 24.19 -3.54 8.97
CA PHE A 91 25.52 -3.80 8.43
C PHE A 91 26.02 -2.72 7.45
N PHE A 92 25.14 -2.11 6.65
CA PHE A 92 25.51 -1.01 5.74
C PHE A 92 24.68 0.28 5.85
N ARG A 93 23.62 0.32 6.67
CA ARG A 93 22.70 1.47 6.74
C ARG A 93 22.11 1.64 8.13
N ARG A 94 21.84 2.89 8.52
CA ARG A 94 20.97 3.18 9.67
C ARG A 94 19.52 3.15 9.19
N LYS A 95 18.73 2.19 9.67
CA LYS A 95 17.30 2.09 9.32
C LYS A 95 16.48 2.73 10.44
N CYS A 96 15.55 3.59 10.07
CA CYS A 96 14.56 4.08 11.04
C CYS A 96 13.71 2.91 11.52
N VAL A 97 13.47 2.82 12.83
CA VAL A 97 12.65 1.77 13.44
C VAL A 97 11.44 2.30 14.19
N VAL A 98 11.42 3.60 14.51
CA VAL A 98 10.25 4.27 15.10
C VAL A 98 10.09 5.63 14.43
N TYR A 99 8.87 5.87 13.95
CA TYR A 99 8.45 7.17 13.44
C TYR A 99 7.45 7.81 14.40
N GLN A 100 7.47 9.13 14.42
CA GLN A 100 6.50 9.96 15.13
C GLN A 100 5.89 10.94 14.12
N PRO A 101 4.56 11.12 14.10
CA PRO A 101 3.93 12.11 13.25
C PRO A 101 4.24 13.52 13.76
N GLN A 102 4.37 14.44 12.83
CA GLN A 102 4.48 15.87 13.09
C GLN A 102 3.10 16.51 12.87
N THR A 103 2.30 16.56 13.93
CA THR A 103 0.90 17.06 13.89
C THR A 103 0.81 18.57 13.74
N ASP A 104 1.93 19.27 13.93
CA ASP A 104 2.13 20.70 13.72
C ASP A 104 2.31 21.08 12.24
N LEU A 105 2.57 20.10 11.37
CA LEU A 105 2.83 20.31 9.96
C LEU A 105 1.63 19.90 9.08
N PRO A 106 1.47 20.52 7.90
CA PRO A 106 0.44 20.11 6.95
C PRO A 106 0.65 18.66 6.51
N ARG A 107 -0.45 17.97 6.25
CA ARG A 107 -0.44 16.58 5.75
C ARG A 107 0.13 16.51 4.35
N GLN A 108 0.87 15.45 4.06
CA GLN A 108 1.50 15.18 2.77
C GLN A 108 1.33 13.72 2.37
N TYR A 109 1.41 13.43 1.07
CA TYR A 109 1.38 12.06 0.58
C TYR A 109 2.65 11.31 0.96
N GLN A 110 2.50 10.09 1.47
CA GLN A 110 3.60 9.23 1.90
C GLN A 110 3.33 7.78 1.49
N LEU A 111 4.40 6.99 1.38
CA LEU A 111 4.32 5.57 1.03
C LEU A 111 4.33 4.68 2.28
N PHE A 112 3.38 3.76 2.35
CA PHE A 112 3.24 2.82 3.45
C PHE A 112 3.33 1.39 2.97
N LYS A 113 3.62 0.50 3.92
CA LYS A 113 3.75 -0.92 3.69
C LYS A 113 2.65 -1.69 4.44
N PRO A 114 2.15 -2.79 3.85
CA PRO A 114 1.20 -3.69 4.48
C PRO A 114 1.83 -4.45 5.65
N LYS A 115 0.97 -5.13 6.40
CA LYS A 115 1.37 -6.23 7.30
C LYS A 115 1.84 -7.43 6.47
N ASN A 116 2.53 -8.38 7.11
CA ASN A 116 2.89 -9.63 6.45
C ASN A 116 1.63 -10.48 6.23
N PHE A 117 1.30 -10.77 4.98
CA PHE A 117 0.05 -11.45 4.63
C PHE A 117 0.04 -12.90 5.10
N TYR A 118 1.12 -13.65 4.84
CA TYR A 118 1.21 -15.06 5.21
C TYR A 118 0.92 -15.29 6.70
N TRP A 119 1.57 -14.51 7.58
CA TRP A 119 1.44 -14.70 9.02
C TRP A 119 0.07 -14.33 9.56
N GLU A 120 -0.52 -13.24 9.05
CA GLU A 120 -1.89 -12.85 9.40
C GLU A 120 -2.89 -13.91 8.91
N TYR A 121 -2.68 -14.46 7.71
CA TYR A 121 -3.54 -15.49 7.12
C TYR A 121 -3.52 -16.80 7.90
N VAL A 122 -2.33 -17.38 8.13
CA VAL A 122 -2.23 -18.67 8.85
C VAL A 122 -2.70 -18.55 10.30
N THR A 123 -2.53 -17.37 10.90
CA THR A 123 -3.04 -17.09 12.25
C THR A 123 -4.57 -17.03 12.25
N LYS A 124 -5.17 -16.26 11.33
CA LYS A 124 -6.63 -16.11 11.23
C LYS A 124 -7.34 -17.45 11.07
N TRP A 125 -6.79 -18.32 10.22
CA TRP A 125 -7.41 -19.60 9.87
C TRP A 125 -6.89 -20.79 10.70
N ASN A 126 -6.10 -20.52 11.76
CA ASN A 126 -5.51 -21.56 12.63
C ASN A 126 -4.76 -22.65 11.85
N ILE A 127 -4.04 -22.27 10.79
CA ILE A 127 -3.27 -23.17 9.93
C ILE A 127 -1.88 -23.40 10.54
N PRO A 128 -1.35 -24.64 10.58
CA PRO A 128 0.02 -24.89 11.01
C PRO A 128 1.03 -24.06 10.23
N ALA A 129 1.73 -23.18 10.94
CA ALA A 129 2.71 -22.28 10.35
C ALA A 129 4.13 -22.87 10.39
N MET A 130 5.04 -22.27 9.62
CA MET A 130 6.47 -22.63 9.64
C MET A 130 7.08 -22.43 11.04
N LYS A 131 8.00 -23.34 11.45
CA LYS A 131 8.59 -23.36 12.81
C LYS A 131 9.40 -22.12 13.20
N LYS A 132 9.84 -21.29 12.24
CA LYS A 132 10.55 -20.04 12.52
C LYS A 132 9.77 -18.87 11.94
N ARG A 133 9.35 -17.99 12.84
CA ARG A 133 8.84 -16.66 12.53
C ARG A 133 10.01 -15.78 12.05
N PRO A 134 10.07 -15.34 10.78
CA PRO A 134 11.16 -14.51 10.31
C PRO A 134 11.11 -13.13 10.98
N SER A 135 12.26 -12.45 11.10
CA SER A 135 12.36 -11.11 11.71
C SER A 135 11.66 -9.99 10.93
N THR A 136 10.99 -10.36 9.83
CA THR A 136 10.11 -9.52 9.00
C THR A 136 8.72 -9.30 9.60
N ASP A 137 8.42 -9.94 10.73
CA ASP A 137 7.13 -9.83 11.45
C ASP A 137 7.04 -8.63 12.40
N VAL A 138 8.09 -7.82 12.47
CA VAL A 138 7.96 -6.47 13.01
C VAL A 138 7.36 -5.63 11.90
N ASP A 139 6.15 -5.10 12.14
CA ASP A 139 5.51 -4.13 11.27
C ASP A 139 6.56 -3.17 10.69
N PRO A 140 6.59 -2.97 9.37
CA PRO A 140 7.53 -2.03 8.80
C PRO A 140 7.34 -0.69 9.53
N PRO A 141 8.43 0.03 9.81
CA PRO A 141 8.32 1.22 10.63
C PRO A 141 7.46 2.30 9.93
N ASN A 142 7.26 2.22 8.61
CA ASN A 142 6.22 2.93 7.86
C ASN A 142 5.04 2.01 7.47
N SER A 143 4.38 1.36 8.44
CA SER A 143 3.28 0.41 8.22
C SER A 143 1.90 1.06 8.25
N TRP A 144 0.89 0.33 7.77
CA TRP A 144 -0.52 0.67 7.94
C TRP A 144 -0.92 0.96 9.38
N LYS A 145 -0.26 0.35 10.37
CA LYS A 145 -0.50 0.63 11.78
C LYS A 145 -0.34 2.11 12.12
N LEU A 146 0.61 2.82 11.48
CA LEU A 146 0.76 4.26 11.69
C LEU A 146 -0.42 5.03 11.10
N ILE A 147 -0.92 4.63 9.93
CA ILE A 147 -2.13 5.22 9.34
C ILE A 147 -3.31 5.02 10.30
N ASP A 148 -3.54 3.78 10.75
CA ASP A 148 -4.65 3.43 11.64
C ASP A 148 -4.56 4.11 13.01
N MET A 149 -3.37 4.55 13.42
CA MET A 149 -3.17 5.31 14.66
C MET A 149 -3.49 6.80 14.49
N TYR A 150 -3.16 7.41 13.33
CA TYR A 150 -3.18 8.87 13.14
C TYR A 150 -4.29 9.38 12.23
N ASP A 151 -4.98 8.48 11.53
CA ASP A 151 -6.07 8.80 10.61
C ASP A 151 -7.44 8.25 11.07
N LYS A 152 -7.59 7.92 12.36
CA LYS A 152 -8.88 7.46 12.92
C LYS A 152 -10.02 8.47 12.70
N ASP A 153 -9.69 9.75 12.67
CA ASP A 153 -10.63 10.87 12.55
C ASP A 153 -10.59 11.52 11.15
N LYS A 154 -10.02 10.83 10.15
CA LYS A 154 -9.85 11.40 8.81
C LYS A 154 -11.21 11.64 8.15
N PRO A 155 -11.50 12.87 7.67
CA PRO A 155 -12.70 13.13 6.88
C PRO A 155 -12.68 12.34 5.57
N THR A 156 -13.84 11.88 5.14
CA THR A 156 -14.05 10.92 4.04
C THR A 156 -13.70 11.44 2.63
N ASP A 157 -13.21 12.68 2.50
CA ASP A 157 -13.14 13.39 1.22
C ASP A 157 -11.72 13.59 0.66
N ASP A 158 -10.94 12.50 0.58
CA ASP A 158 -9.72 12.49 -0.25
C ASP A 158 -10.03 12.14 -1.72
N LEU A 159 -11.27 11.68 -2.02
CA LEU A 159 -11.69 11.30 -3.36
C LEU A 159 -11.87 12.53 -4.29
N ALA A 160 -12.35 13.66 -3.77
CA ALA A 160 -12.52 14.88 -4.56
C ALA A 160 -11.18 15.51 -4.97
N VAL A 161 -10.13 15.37 -4.16
CA VAL A 161 -8.78 15.91 -4.46
C VAL A 161 -8.11 15.14 -5.59
N LEU A 162 -8.23 13.80 -5.60
CA LEU A 162 -7.59 12.97 -6.64
C LEU A 162 -8.30 13.02 -7.99
N LYS A 163 -9.62 13.20 -8.03
CA LYS A 163 -10.33 13.43 -9.30
C LYS A 163 -9.88 14.73 -9.99
N GLY A 164 -9.52 15.76 -9.22
CA GLY A 164 -8.95 17.00 -9.76
C GLY A 164 -7.49 16.89 -10.23
N GLU A 165 -6.65 16.12 -9.55
CA GLU A 165 -5.21 16.01 -9.86
C GLU A 165 -4.89 14.97 -10.96
N ALA A 166 -5.64 13.87 -11.05
CA ALA A 166 -5.49 12.89 -12.13
C ALA A 166 -5.93 13.43 -13.50
N GLN A 167 -6.91 14.34 -13.50
CA GLN A 167 -7.31 15.08 -14.70
C GLN A 167 -6.22 16.04 -15.18
N LEU A 168 -5.43 16.62 -14.26
CA LEU A 168 -4.28 17.46 -14.60
C LEU A 168 -3.11 16.66 -15.16
N SER A 169 -2.78 15.48 -14.60
CA SER A 169 -1.70 14.66 -15.13
C SER A 169 -2.01 14.10 -16.53
N HIS A 170 -3.26 13.69 -16.77
CA HIS A 170 -3.72 13.28 -18.11
C HIS A 170 -3.73 14.44 -19.12
N TYR A 171 -3.93 15.68 -18.66
CA TYR A 171 -3.85 16.86 -19.51
C TYR A 171 -2.40 17.19 -19.90
N VAL A 172 -1.48 17.18 -18.92
CA VAL A 172 -0.05 17.45 -19.15
C VAL A 172 0.61 16.38 -20.04
N ASP A 173 0.28 15.09 -19.86
CA ASP A 173 0.80 14.02 -20.71
C ASP A 173 0.31 14.11 -22.18
N ASN A 174 -0.88 14.67 -22.41
CA ASN A 174 -1.42 14.91 -23.76
C ASN A 174 -0.81 16.15 -24.43
N GLU A 175 -0.45 17.17 -23.64
CA GLU A 175 0.20 18.40 -24.12
C GLU A 175 1.65 18.14 -24.54
N GLU A 176 2.39 17.31 -23.79
CA GLU A 176 3.76 16.89 -24.17
C GLU A 176 3.78 15.99 -25.42
N ARG A 177 2.74 15.17 -25.64
CA ARG A 177 2.64 14.30 -26.83
C ARG A 177 2.22 15.05 -28.11
N SER A 178 1.55 16.19 -27.98
CA SER A 178 1.15 17.04 -29.12
C SER A 178 2.22 18.04 -29.56
N HIS A 179 3.34 18.12 -28.83
CA HIS A 179 4.49 19.00 -29.14
C HIS A 179 5.76 18.26 -29.60
N MET A 180 5.67 16.95 -29.89
CA MET A 180 6.74 16.25 -30.60
C MET A 180 6.50 16.34 -32.12
N PRO A 181 7.47 16.87 -32.90
CA PRO A 181 7.37 17.00 -34.36
C PRO A 181 7.40 15.66 -35.10
#